data_AF-A0A960PTL0-F1
#
_entry.id   AF-A0A960PTL0-F1
#
_cell.length_a   1.000
_cell.length_b   1.000
_cell.length_c   1.000
_cell.angle_alpha   90.00
_cell.angle_beta   90.00
_cell.angle_gamma   90.00
#
_symmetry.space_group_name_H-M   'P 1'
#
loop_
_entity.id
_entity.type
_entity.pdbx_description
1 polymer ?
#
loop_
_entity_poly.entity_id
_entity_poly.type
_entity_poly.pdbx_seq_one_letter_code
_entity_poly.pdbx_strand_id
1 'polypeptide(L)'
;TGLFGVGGGFVIVPALTLALGMSMPDAIGTSLAVIVGNAAVALGFRGLDAVDWAIAVPFTATMLIGSAVGATFSHRLPAERSLRAFAALLVLVALANGIAAAVALAT
;
A
#
# COMPACT_ATOMS: atom_id res chain seq x y z
N THR A 1 14.80 -5.33 -1.41
CA THR A 1 15.19 -4.00 -1.93
C THR A 1 14.00 -3.42 -2.68
N GLY A 2 13.17 -2.64 -1.97
CA GLY A 2 12.07 -1.91 -2.60
C GLY A 2 12.61 -0.60 -3.14
N LEU A 3 12.39 -0.32 -4.42
CA LEU A 3 12.84 0.89 -5.14
C LEU A 3 12.48 2.22 -4.40
N PHE A 4 11.54 2.17 -3.45
CA PHE A 4 11.09 3.31 -2.65
C PHE A 4 10.96 3.00 -1.14
N GLY A 5 11.48 1.87 -0.65
CA GLY A 5 11.36 1.48 0.77
C GLY A 5 9.96 1.03 1.25
N VAL A 6 8.88 1.27 0.48
CA VAL A 6 7.48 1.00 0.88
C VAL A 6 6.92 -0.35 0.40
N GLY A 7 7.66 -1.08 -0.46
CA GLY A 7 7.13 -2.25 -1.18
C GLY A 7 6.24 -1.79 -2.35
N GLY A 8 6.42 -2.38 -3.54
CA GLY A 8 5.89 -1.83 -4.81
C GLY A 8 4.36 -1.72 -4.95
N GLY A 9 3.58 -2.02 -3.91
CA GLY A 9 2.11 -1.97 -3.93
C GLY A 9 1.53 -0.58 -4.19
N PHE A 10 2.24 0.49 -3.84
CA PHE A 10 1.78 1.87 -4.11
C PHE A 10 1.76 2.22 -5.61
N VAL A 11 2.53 1.51 -6.44
CA VAL A 11 2.61 1.72 -7.90
C VAL A 11 1.48 0.97 -8.62
N ILE A 12 0.97 -0.12 -8.04
CA ILE A 12 0.07 -1.03 -8.75
C ILE A 12 -1.29 -0.38 -9.06
N VAL A 13 -1.82 0.46 -8.16
CA VAL A 13 -3.10 1.16 -8.37
C VAL A 13 -2.97 2.22 -9.46
N PRO A 14 -1.99 3.16 -9.42
CA PRO A 14 -1.74 4.08 -10.54
C PRO A 14 -1.44 3.39 -11.86
N ALA A 15 -0.69 2.30 -11.84
CA ALA A 15 -0.37 1.57 -13.05
C ALA A 15 -1.64 0.99 -13.69
N LEU A 16 -2.55 0.41 -12.90
CA LEU A 16 -3.80 -0.13 -13.42
C LEU A 16 -4.78 0.97 -13.87
N THR A 17 -4.83 2.12 -13.18
CA THR A 17 -5.73 3.21 -13.58
C THR A 17 -5.21 3.97 -14.79
N LEU A 18 -3.90 4.27 -14.87
CA LEU A 18 -3.30 5.03 -15.96
C LEU A 18 -3.00 4.17 -17.19
N ALA A 19 -2.57 2.92 -17.02
CA ALA A 19 -2.22 2.06 -18.15
C ALA A 19 -3.42 1.27 -18.70
N LEU A 20 -4.37 0.88 -17.85
CA LEU A 20 -5.55 0.09 -18.25
C LEU A 20 -6.85 0.91 -18.29
N GLY A 21 -6.84 2.18 -17.86
CA GLY A 21 -8.05 3.03 -17.87
C GLY A 21 -9.15 2.55 -16.93
N MET A 22 -8.81 1.70 -15.95
CA MET A 22 -9.78 1.04 -15.09
C MET A 22 -10.41 2.03 -14.09
N SER A 23 -11.69 1.83 -13.76
CA SER A 23 -12.35 2.65 -12.76
C SER A 23 -11.69 2.46 -11.39
N MET A 24 -11.62 3.53 -10.57
CA MET A 24 -10.88 3.51 -9.30
C MET A 24 -11.26 2.35 -8.36
N PRO A 25 -12.56 2.02 -8.18
CA PRO A 25 -12.96 0.87 -7.37
C PRO A 25 -12.44 -0.46 -7.92
N ASP A 26 -12.44 -0.64 -9.24
CA ASP A 26 -12.01 -1.88 -9.90
C ASP A 26 -10.49 -2.08 -9.78
N ALA A 27 -9.71 -1.00 -9.96
CA ALA A 27 -8.25 -1.02 -9.81
C ALA A 27 -7.82 -1.36 -8.36
N ILE A 28 -8.56 -0.83 -7.37
CA ILE A 28 -8.33 -1.17 -5.95
C ILE A 28 -8.63 -2.66 -5.73
N GLY A 29 -9.78 -3.15 -6.21
CA GLY A 29 -10.16 -4.56 -6.07
C GLY A 29 -9.15 -5.53 -6.69
N THR A 30 -8.68 -5.24 -7.91
CA THR A 30 -7.65 -6.06 -8.57
C THR A 30 -6.31 -6.01 -7.86
N SER A 31 -5.89 -4.83 -7.38
CA SER A 31 -4.65 -4.72 -6.58
C SER A 31 -4.70 -5.58 -5.32
N LEU A 32 -5.84 -5.59 -4.64
CA LEU A 32 -6.03 -6.33 -3.40
C LEU A 32 -5.96 -7.84 -3.66
N ALA A 33 -6.57 -8.31 -4.76
CA ALA A 33 -6.49 -9.71 -5.19
C ALA A 33 -5.04 -10.14 -5.46
N VAL A 34 -4.25 -9.32 -6.16
CA VAL A 34 -2.82 -9.57 -6.42
C VAL A 34 -2.01 -9.62 -5.13
N ILE A 35 -2.26 -8.67 -4.21
CA ILE A 35 -1.58 -8.62 -2.91
C ILE A 35 -1.88 -9.88 -2.10
N VAL A 36 -3.14 -10.29 -2.01
CA VAL A 36 -3.55 -11.51 -1.27
C VAL A 36 -2.92 -12.75 -1.90
N GLY A 37 -2.91 -12.86 -3.23
CA GLY A 37 -2.24 -13.96 -3.93
C GLY A 37 -0.75 -14.03 -3.62
N ASN A 38 -0.04 -12.91 -3.74
CA ASN A 38 1.39 -12.85 -3.41
C ASN A 38 1.68 -13.15 -1.94
N ALA A 39 0.84 -12.67 -1.02
CA ALA A 39 0.97 -12.94 0.40
C ALA A 39 0.77 -14.44 0.71
N ALA A 40 -0.23 -15.08 0.09
CA ALA A 40 -0.49 -16.50 0.25
C ALA A 40 0.67 -17.36 -0.26
N VAL A 41 1.22 -17.02 -1.44
CA VAL A 41 2.40 -17.69 -1.99
C VAL A 41 3.60 -17.50 -1.07
N ALA A 42 3.87 -16.28 -0.61
CA ALA A 42 4.98 -15.98 0.30
C ALA A 42 4.86 -16.75 1.64
N LEU A 43 3.66 -16.87 2.19
CA LEU A 43 3.40 -17.63 3.41
C LEU A 43 3.60 -19.13 3.19
N GLY A 44 3.16 -19.66 2.05
CA GLY A 44 3.37 -21.06 1.66
C GLY A 44 4.86 -21.42 1.51
N PHE A 45 5.67 -20.51 0.97
CA PHE A 45 7.12 -20.72 0.84
C PHE A 45 7.90 -20.57 2.15
N ARG A 46 7.50 -19.68 3.06
CA ARG A 46 8.20 -19.46 4.34
C ARG A 46 7.77 -20.42 5.45
N GLY A 47 6.58 -21.01 5.35
CA GLY A 47 6.00 -21.82 6.41
C GLY A 47 5.55 -20.98 7.61
N LEU A 48 4.67 -21.55 8.44
CA LEU A 48 4.08 -20.86 9.61
C LEU A 48 5.07 -20.78 10.80
N ASP A 49 6.14 -21.55 10.77
CA ASP A 49 7.16 -21.61 11.84
C ASP A 49 8.10 -20.40 11.84
N ALA A 50 8.22 -19.71 10.71
CA ALA A 50 9.02 -18.49 10.57
C ALA A 50 8.25 -17.22 11.01
N VAL A 51 7.00 -17.36 11.43
CA VAL A 51 6.12 -16.24 11.80
C VAL A 51 6.07 -16.10 13.32
N ASP A 52 6.52 -14.94 13.82
CA ASP A 52 6.32 -14.59 15.22
C ASP A 52 4.88 -14.13 15.44
N TRP A 53 4.04 -15.04 15.92
CA TRP A 53 2.62 -14.82 16.15
C TRP A 53 2.34 -13.76 17.21
N ALA A 54 3.28 -13.50 18.14
CA ALA A 54 3.11 -12.45 19.15
C ALA A 54 3.14 -11.05 18.53
N ILE A 55 3.80 -10.89 17.38
CA ILE A 55 3.84 -9.63 16.62
C ILE A 55 2.78 -9.65 15.51
N ALA A 56 2.68 -10.76 14.78
CA ALA A 56 1.81 -10.86 13.61
C ALA A 56 0.33 -10.65 13.95
N VAL A 57 -0.16 -11.22 15.06
CA VAL A 57 -1.57 -11.13 15.46
C VAL A 57 -1.97 -9.68 15.81
N PRO A 58 -1.34 -8.99 16.77
CA PRO A 58 -1.73 -7.61 17.09
C PRO A 58 -1.51 -6.68 15.89
N PHE A 59 -0.45 -6.86 15.11
CA PHE A 59 -0.20 -6.05 13.93
C PHE A 59 -1.32 -6.21 12.87
N THR A 60 -1.66 -7.46 12.55
CA THR A 60 -2.72 -7.76 11.57
C THR A 60 -4.09 -7.29 12.06
N ALA A 61 -4.39 -7.45 13.35
CA ALA A 61 -5.64 -6.97 13.94
C ALA A 61 -5.76 -5.44 13.84
N THR A 62 -4.69 -4.72 14.18
CA THR A 62 -4.70 -3.25 14.09
C THR A 62 -4.80 -2.77 12.65
N MET A 63 -4.13 -3.47 11.72
CA MET A 63 -4.21 -3.20 10.28
C MET A 63 -5.61 -3.44 9.71
N LEU A 64 -6.28 -4.53 10.11
CA LEU A 64 -7.66 -4.85 9.73
C LEU A 64 -8.62 -3.75 10.20
N ILE A 65 -8.52 -3.34 11.47
CA ILE A 65 -9.38 -2.30 12.03
C ILE A 65 -9.12 -0.97 11.31
N GLY A 66 -7.85 -0.57 11.17
CA GLY A 66 -7.47 0.66 10.46
C GLY A 66 -7.96 0.68 9.01
N SER A 67 -7.82 -0.45 8.30
CA SER A 67 -8.28 -0.62 6.92
C SER A 67 -9.81 -0.53 6.83
N ALA A 68 -10.55 -1.19 7.70
CA ALA A 68 -12.01 -1.18 7.68
C ALA A 68 -12.57 0.22 7.94
N VAL A 69 -12.02 0.91 8.94
CA VAL A 69 -12.37 2.30 9.25
C VAL A 69 -12.01 3.21 8.07
N GLY A 70 -10.80 3.12 7.55
CA GLY A 70 -10.34 3.92 6.40
C GLY A 70 -11.14 3.68 5.13
N ALA A 71 -11.55 2.44 4.85
CA ALA A 71 -12.38 2.08 3.70
C ALA A 71 -13.78 2.71 3.81
N THR A 72 -14.35 2.73 5.01
CA THR A 72 -15.66 3.36 5.26
C THR A 72 -15.64 4.86 4.98
N PHE A 73 -14.56 5.55 5.36
CA PHE A 73 -14.39 6.97 5.03
C PHE A 73 -14.09 7.20 3.54
N SER A 74 -13.30 6.31 2.90
CA SER A 74 -12.92 6.43 1.49
C SER A 74 -14.09 6.24 0.53
N HIS A 75 -15.07 5.39 0.86
CA HIS A 75 -16.24 5.15 0.01
C HIS A 75 -17.18 6.36 -0.14
N ARG A 76 -17.03 7.38 0.72
CA ARG A 76 -17.85 8.61 0.69
C ARG A 76 -17.23 9.73 -0.16
N LEU A 77 -16.03 9.53 -0.69
CA LEU A 77 -15.32 10.54 -1.47
C LEU A 77 -15.51 10.31 -2.99
N PRO A 78 -15.78 11.37 -3.77
CA PRO A 78 -15.75 11.29 -5.22
C PRO A 78 -14.39 10.78 -5.73
N ALA A 79 -14.38 9.92 -6.75
CA ALA A 79 -13.17 9.28 -7.28
C ALA A 79 -12.04 10.29 -7.61
N GLU A 80 -12.39 11.46 -8.12
CA GLU A 80 -11.44 12.56 -8.40
C GLU A 80 -10.74 13.11 -7.15
N ARG A 81 -11.44 13.19 -6.01
CA ARG A 81 -10.85 13.64 -4.75
C ARG A 81 -9.91 12.59 -4.17
N SER A 82 -10.25 11.30 -4.29
CA SER A 82 -9.38 10.20 -3.88
C SER A 82 -8.08 10.17 -4.69
N LEU A 83 -8.15 10.42 -6.02
CA LEU A 83 -6.96 10.52 -6.87
C LEU A 83 -6.07 11.71 -6.47
N ARG A 84 -6.65 12.89 -6.24
CA ARG A 84 -5.89 14.07 -5.79
C ARG A 84 -5.27 13.88 -4.40
N ALA A 85 -6.00 13.28 -3.47
CA ALA A 85 -5.49 12.97 -2.13
C ALA A 85 -4.34 11.95 -2.20
N PHE A 86 -4.46 10.92 -3.04
CA PHE A 86 -3.41 9.95 -3.26
C PHE A 86 -2.18 10.58 -3.92
N ALA A 87 -2.36 11.42 -4.95
CA ALA A 87 -1.27 12.16 -5.58
C ALA A 87 -0.56 13.08 -4.58
N ALA A 88 -1.30 13.80 -3.73
CA ALA A 88 -0.73 14.64 -2.67
C ALA A 88 0.06 13.82 -1.65
N LEU A 89 -0.46 12.65 -1.25
CA LEU A 89 0.25 11.71 -0.38
C LEU A 89 1.58 11.27 -1.01
N LEU A 90 1.58 10.90 -2.30
CA LEU A 90 2.80 10.50 -3.01
C LEU A 90 3.84 11.61 -3.07
N VAL A 91 3.43 12.85 -3.35
CA VAL A 91 4.33 14.01 -3.33
C VAL A 91 4.92 14.21 -1.94
N LEU A 92 4.11 14.10 -0.90
CA LEU A 92 4.56 14.27 0.49
C LEU A 92 5.57 13.18 0.91
N VAL A 93 5.31 11.92 0.52
CA VAL A 93 6.24 10.80 0.75
C VAL A 93 7.54 10.96 -0.04
N ALA A 94 7.46 11.44 -1.28
CA ALA A 94 8.64 11.70 -2.11
C ALA A 94 9.51 12.81 -1.50
N LEU A 95 8.89 13.89 -1.03
CA LEU A 95 9.59 14.97 -0.34
C LEU A 95 10.23 14.47 0.96
N ALA A 96 9.49 13.74 1.80
CA ALA A 96 10.02 13.21 3.06
C ALA A 96 11.22 12.28 2.84
N ASN A 97 11.14 11.34 1.88
CA ASN A 97 12.24 10.45 1.55
C ASN A 97 13.42 11.21 0.89
N GLY A 98 13.14 12.19 0.03
CA GLY A 98 14.17 13.03 -0.58
C GLY A 98 14.94 13.84 0.46
N ILE A 99 14.25 14.37 1.47
CA ILE A 99 14.87 15.07 2.60
C ILE A 99 15.72 14.10 3.43
N ALA A 100 15.18 12.92 3.77
CA ALA A 100 15.93 11.91 4.51
C ALA A 100 17.20 11.45 3.76
N ALA A 101 17.12 11.29 2.43
CA ALA A 101 18.26 10.97 1.59
C ALA A 101 19.29 12.11 1.52
N ALA A 102 18.83 13.37 1.43
CA ALA A 102 19.72 14.53 1.44
C ALA A 102 20.45 14.71 2.78
N VAL A 103 19.76 14.44 3.90
CA VAL A 103 20.37 14.46 5.24
C VAL A 103 21.39 13.33 5.38
N ALA A 104 21.09 12.13 4.90
CA ALA A 104 22.01 11.00 4.93
C ALA A 104 23.25 11.18 4.05
N LEU A 105 23.18 12.01 2.99
CA LEU A 105 24.36 12.39 2.19
C LEU A 105 25.20 13.52 2.83
N ALA A 106 24.64 14.26 3.78
CA ALA A 106 25.29 15.38 4.45
C ALA A 106 25.96 14.99 5.78
N THR A 107 25.70 13.77 6.29
CA THR A 107 26.31 13.17 7.49
C THR A 107 27.32 12.10 7.11
#